data_AF-A0A7V7XE37-F1
#
_entry.id   AF-A0A7V7XE37-F1
#
_cell.length_a   1.000
_cell.length_b   1.000
_cell.length_c   1.000
_cell.angle_alpha   90.00
_cell.angle_beta   90.00
_cell.angle_gamma   90.00
#
_symmetry.space_group_name_H-M   'P 1'
#
loop_
_entity.id
_entity.type
_entity.pdbx_description
1 polymer ?
#
loop_
_entity_poly.entity_id
_entity_poly.type
_entity_poly.pdbx_seq_one_letter_code
_entity_poly.pdbx_strand_id
1 'polypeptide(L)'
;MEDIVQKIIETLSIIRLRPKMYFRNVGELKAMLAGFNMACGLFGYPSGFDDAYRQAVVERGWKWLPAAGVLPALIENGLDDDSIVEELLTIEIEAWKKRYSN
;
A
#
# COMPACT_ATOMS: atom_id res chain seq x y z
N MET A 1 1.87 20.13 6.74
CA MET A 1 2.47 18.96 6.04
C MET A 1 2.07 17.69 6.77
N GLU A 2 2.34 17.59 8.07
CA GLU A 2 1.94 16.49 8.94
C GLU A 2 0.42 16.18 8.92
N ASP A 3 -0.43 17.22 8.94
CA ASP A 3 -1.90 17.08 8.85
C ASP A 3 -2.40 16.41 7.54
N ILE A 4 -1.72 16.65 6.40
CA ILE A 4 -2.14 16.05 5.12
C ILE A 4 -1.73 14.58 5.06
N VAL A 5 -0.53 14.25 5.52
CA VAL A 5 -0.05 12.86 5.59
C VAL A 5 -0.95 12.06 6.52
N GLN A 6 -1.34 12.63 7.66
CA GLN A 6 -2.26 11.98 8.58
C GLN A 6 -3.63 11.70 7.91
N LYS A 7 -4.17 12.65 7.14
CA LYS A 7 -5.40 12.44 6.35
C LYS A 7 -5.26 11.37 5.26
N ILE A 8 -4.09 11.26 4.63
CA ILE A 8 -3.80 10.19 3.67
C ILE A 8 -3.84 8.83 4.37
N ILE A 9 -3.13 8.70 5.50
CA ILE A 9 -3.10 7.47 6.31
C ILE A 9 -4.51 7.10 6.80
N GLU A 10 -5.29 8.08 7.27
CA GLU A 10 -6.67 7.89 7.70
C GLU A 10 -7.57 7.41 6.56
N THR A 11 -7.43 8.02 5.38
CA THR A 11 -8.18 7.62 4.18
C THR A 11 -7.90 6.17 3.81
N LEU A 12 -6.62 5.78 3.73
CA LEU A 12 -6.21 4.39 3.47
C LEU A 12 -6.69 3.44 4.58
N SER A 13 -6.66 3.87 5.83
CA SER A 13 -7.16 3.07 6.97
C SER A 13 -8.67 2.84 6.90
N ILE A 14 -9.46 3.85 6.51
CA ILE A 14 -10.91 3.72 6.29
C ILE A 14 -11.19 2.72 5.17
N ILE A 15 -10.45 2.81 4.06
CA ILE A 15 -10.57 1.87 2.95
C ILE A 15 -10.27 0.43 3.42
N ARG A 16 -9.20 0.25 4.21
CA ARG A 16 -8.82 -1.04 4.79
C ARG A 16 -9.85 -1.62 5.76
N LEU A 17 -10.65 -0.81 6.44
CA LEU A 17 -11.75 -1.33 7.28
C LEU A 17 -12.86 -1.99 6.46
N ARG A 18 -13.01 -1.64 5.18
CA ARG A 18 -14.11 -2.12 4.31
C ARG A 18 -13.65 -2.30 2.85
N PRO A 19 -12.62 -3.10 2.57
CA PRO A 19 -12.00 -3.15 1.25
C PRO A 19 -12.98 -3.63 0.17
N LYS A 20 -13.88 -4.55 0.51
CA LYS A 20 -14.93 -5.07 -0.40
C LYS A 20 -15.97 -4.04 -0.83
N MET A 21 -16.06 -2.90 -0.14
CA MET A 21 -16.91 -1.78 -0.58
C MET A 21 -16.32 -1.07 -1.80
N TYR A 22 -15.00 -1.15 -1.98
CA TYR A 22 -14.26 -0.40 -2.99
C TYR A 22 -13.67 -1.28 -4.08
N PHE A 23 -13.30 -2.54 -3.76
CA PHE A 23 -12.59 -3.44 -4.66
C PHE A 23 -13.22 -4.82 -4.66
N ARG A 24 -13.28 -5.43 -5.83
CA ARG A 24 -13.72 -6.81 -6.06
C ARG A 24 -12.57 -7.78 -6.21
N ASN A 25 -11.37 -7.28 -6.52
CA ASN A 25 -10.18 -8.08 -6.73
C ASN A 25 -8.90 -7.24 -6.49
N VAL A 26 -7.77 -7.95 -6.40
CA VAL A 26 -6.44 -7.35 -6.19
C VAL A 26 -6.06 -6.36 -7.30
N GLY A 27 -6.48 -6.61 -8.54
CA GLY A 27 -6.18 -5.75 -9.68
C GLY A 27 -6.76 -4.34 -9.54
N GLU A 28 -8.02 -4.24 -9.11
CA GLU A 28 -8.70 -2.97 -8.84
C GLU A 28 -8.01 -2.18 -7.73
N LEU A 29 -7.62 -2.86 -6.62
CA LEU A 29 -6.84 -2.22 -5.55
C LEU A 29 -5.51 -1.66 -6.08
N LYS A 30 -4.76 -2.45 -6.85
CA LYS A 30 -3.46 -2.01 -7.38
C LYS A 30 -3.59 -0.79 -8.29
N ALA A 31 -4.60 -0.78 -9.16
CA ALA A 31 -4.88 0.35 -10.03
C ALA A 31 -5.22 1.61 -9.20
N MET A 32 -6.03 1.45 -8.15
CA MET A 32 -6.35 2.55 -7.22
C MET A 32 -5.09 3.06 -6.52
N LEU A 33 -4.27 2.19 -5.90
CA LEU A 33 -3.06 2.59 -5.18
C LEU A 33 -2.06 3.31 -6.09
N ALA A 34 -1.87 2.82 -7.32
CA ALA A 34 -1.00 3.48 -8.29
C ALA A 34 -1.50 4.88 -8.65
N GLY A 35 -2.81 5.03 -8.93
CA GLY A 35 -3.42 6.33 -9.23
C GLY A 35 -3.41 7.28 -8.04
N PHE A 36 -3.69 6.77 -6.84
CA PHE A 36 -3.68 7.51 -5.59
C PHE A 36 -2.29 8.06 -5.29
N ASN A 37 -1.25 7.22 -5.33
CA ASN A 37 0.12 7.62 -5.09
C ASN A 37 0.64 8.60 -6.16
N MET A 38 0.27 8.40 -7.43
CA MET A 38 0.57 9.35 -8.48
C MET A 38 -0.06 10.72 -8.19
N ALA A 39 -1.34 10.76 -7.80
CA ALA A 39 -2.03 11.99 -7.45
C ALA A 39 -1.37 12.68 -6.25
N CYS A 40 -1.07 11.96 -5.16
CA CYS A 40 -0.35 12.52 -4.02
C CYS A 40 1.02 13.08 -4.42
N GLY A 41 1.74 12.39 -5.31
CA GLY A 41 3.01 12.84 -5.87
C GLY A 41 2.92 14.19 -6.58
N LEU A 42 1.85 14.42 -7.35
CA LEU A 42 1.60 15.72 -8.01
C LEU A 42 1.44 16.88 -7.02
N PHE A 43 1.01 16.59 -5.78
CA PHE A 43 0.87 17.57 -4.71
C PHE A 43 2.06 17.61 -3.75
N GLY A 44 3.21 17.01 -4.12
CA GLY A 44 4.44 17.04 -3.31
C GLY A 44 4.54 15.96 -2.25
N TYR A 45 3.69 14.93 -2.31
CA TYR A 45 3.71 13.77 -1.41
C TYR A 45 3.99 12.48 -2.20
N PRO A 46 5.17 12.32 -2.81
CA PRO A 46 5.50 11.10 -3.55
C PRO A 46 5.53 9.89 -2.61
N SER A 47 4.89 8.80 -3.01
CA SER A 47 4.91 7.50 -2.33
C SER A 47 4.73 6.39 -3.38
N GLY A 48 4.86 5.13 -2.96
CA GLY A 48 4.64 3.95 -3.80
C GLY A 48 5.91 3.43 -4.45
N PHE A 49 6.20 2.14 -4.23
CA PHE A 49 7.37 1.41 -4.74
C PHE A 49 8.73 2.07 -4.47
N ASP A 50 8.83 2.89 -3.42
CA ASP A 50 10.06 3.53 -2.96
C ASP A 50 10.74 2.72 -1.83
N ASP A 51 11.83 3.25 -1.27
CA ASP A 51 12.55 2.59 -0.19
C ASP A 51 11.69 2.38 1.06
N ALA A 52 10.75 3.30 1.35
CA ALA A 52 9.84 3.16 2.49
C ALA A 52 8.85 2.01 2.27
N TYR A 53 8.30 1.87 1.06
CA TYR A 53 7.47 0.73 0.69
C TYR A 53 8.24 -0.59 0.78
N ARG A 54 9.46 -0.63 0.24
CA ARG A 54 10.32 -1.80 0.33
C ARG A 54 10.61 -2.19 1.77
N GLN A 55 10.88 -1.23 2.65
CA GLN A 55 11.10 -1.49 4.08
C GLN A 55 9.83 -2.07 4.74
N ALA A 56 8.66 -1.49 4.48
CA ALA A 56 7.39 -2.02 4.98
C ALA A 56 7.17 -3.48 4.53
N VAL A 57 7.42 -3.80 3.26
CA VAL A 57 7.33 -5.18 2.74
C VAL A 57 8.24 -6.14 3.51
N VAL A 58 9.51 -5.78 3.68
CA VAL A 58 10.51 -6.66 4.31
C VAL A 58 10.26 -6.84 5.80
N GLU A 59 9.86 -5.80 6.52
CA GLU A 59 9.53 -5.89 7.95
C GLU A 59 8.30 -6.76 8.22
N ARG A 60 7.38 -6.84 7.27
CA ARG A 60 6.24 -7.77 7.31
C ARG A 60 6.61 -9.21 6.95
N GLY A 61 7.90 -9.48 6.68
CA GLY A 61 8.41 -10.83 6.40
C GLY A 61 8.28 -11.25 4.95
N TRP A 62 7.87 -10.36 4.05
CA TRP A 62 7.70 -10.69 2.65
C TRP A 62 8.96 -10.45 1.83
N LYS A 63 9.12 -11.27 0.80
CA LYS A 63 10.17 -11.09 -0.19
C LYS A 63 9.81 -9.93 -1.12
N TRP A 64 10.69 -8.94 -1.21
CA TRP A 64 10.60 -7.87 -2.21
C TRP A 64 11.24 -8.27 -3.53
N LEU A 65 10.50 -8.17 -4.63
CA LEU A 65 11.02 -8.35 -5.98
C LEU A 65 11.06 -7.00 -6.72
N PRO A 66 12.24 -6.49 -7.13
CA PRO A 66 12.35 -5.15 -7.71
C PRO A 66 11.42 -4.86 -8.91
N ALA A 67 11.14 -5.86 -9.75
CA ALA A 67 10.30 -5.70 -10.95
C ALA A 67 8.80 -6.00 -10.70
N ALA A 68 8.46 -6.75 -9.66
CA ALA A 68 7.11 -7.29 -9.45
C ALA A 68 6.49 -6.91 -8.10
N GLY A 69 7.26 -6.25 -7.24
CA GLY A 69 6.88 -5.87 -5.90
C GLY A 69 6.71 -7.09 -4.98
N VAL A 70 5.75 -6.98 -4.06
CA VAL A 70 5.44 -8.01 -3.06
C VAL A 70 4.42 -9.06 -3.55
N LEU A 71 3.59 -8.71 -4.55
CA LEU A 71 2.44 -9.52 -4.95
C LEU A 71 2.80 -10.98 -5.29
N PRO A 72 3.85 -11.30 -6.06
CA PRO A 72 4.18 -12.69 -6.35
C PRO A 72 4.48 -13.49 -5.07
N ALA A 73 5.15 -12.88 -4.09
CA ALA A 73 5.44 -13.55 -2.83
C ALA A 73 4.16 -13.86 -2.05
N LEU A 74 3.17 -12.96 -2.06
CA LEU A 74 1.86 -13.20 -1.41
C LEU A 74 1.11 -14.37 -2.07
N ILE A 75 1.10 -14.40 -3.41
CA ILE A 75 0.45 -15.46 -4.20
C ILE A 75 1.17 -16.81 -4.00
N GLU A 76 2.50 -16.83 -4.07
CA GLU A 76 3.32 -18.03 -3.89
C GLU A 76 3.15 -18.65 -2.49
N ASN A 77 2.85 -17.83 -1.49
CA ASN A 77 2.54 -18.29 -0.13
C ASN A 77 1.06 -18.65 0.08
N GLY A 78 0.25 -18.64 -0.98
CA GLY A 78 -1.12 -19.14 -0.97
C GLY A 78 -2.14 -18.22 -0.31
N LEU A 79 -1.87 -16.92 -0.21
CA LEU A 79 -2.88 -15.98 0.27
C LEU A 79 -4.04 -15.89 -0.73
N ASP A 80 -5.26 -15.84 -0.21
CA ASP A 80 -6.44 -15.54 -1.02
C ASP A 80 -6.52 -14.04 -1.36
N ASP A 81 -7.37 -13.70 -2.32
CA ASP A 81 -7.53 -12.32 -2.81
C ASP A 81 -7.87 -11.33 -1.68
N ASP A 82 -8.69 -11.74 -0.72
CA ASP A 82 -9.09 -10.90 0.42
C ASP A 82 -7.89 -10.60 1.33
N SER A 83 -7.08 -11.62 1.64
CA SER A 83 -5.86 -11.49 2.44
C SER A 83 -4.80 -10.68 1.71
N ILE A 84 -4.66 -10.84 0.39
CA ILE A 84 -3.75 -10.02 -0.43
C ILE A 84 -4.18 -8.55 -0.40
N VAL A 85 -5.48 -8.27 -0.52
CA VAL A 85 -6.00 -6.90 -0.47
C VAL A 85 -5.72 -6.25 0.87
N GLU A 86 -5.99 -6.95 1.98
CA GLU A 86 -5.72 -6.47 3.33
C GLU A 86 -4.22 -6.20 3.55
N GLU A 87 -3.37 -7.12 3.07
CA GLU A 87 -1.93 -7.03 3.24
C GLU A 87 -1.32 -5.89 2.44
N LEU A 88 -1.74 -5.69 1.18
CA LEU A 88 -1.28 -4.59 0.34
C LEU A 88 -1.68 -3.23 0.91
N LEU A 89 -2.89 -3.09 1.44
CA LEU A 89 -3.33 -1.86 2.11
C LEU A 89 -2.53 -1.60 3.39
N THR A 90 -2.23 -2.66 4.14
CA THR A 90 -1.41 -2.55 5.36
C THR A 90 0.01 -2.09 5.04
N ILE A 91 0.66 -2.71 4.05
CA ILE A 91 1.99 -2.31 3.57
C ILE A 91 2.00 -0.86 3.12
N GLU A 92 1.00 -0.44 2.36
CA GLU A 92 0.90 0.95 1.90
C GLU A 92 0.81 1.93 3.09
N ILE A 93 -0.07 1.68 4.05
CA ILE A 93 -0.22 2.52 5.26
C ILE A 93 1.10 2.60 6.04
N GLU A 94 1.80 1.47 6.21
CA GLU A 94 3.10 1.43 6.90
C GLU A 94 4.17 2.20 6.11
N ALA A 95 4.19 2.11 4.79
CA ALA A 95 5.09 2.88 3.93
C ALA A 95 4.90 4.39 4.10
N TRP A 96 3.64 4.85 4.13
CA TRP A 96 3.30 6.26 4.38
C TRP A 96 3.79 6.74 5.75
N LYS A 97 3.58 5.94 6.80
CA LYS A 97 4.08 6.24 8.16
C LYS A 97 5.60 6.33 8.18
N LYS A 98 6.30 5.36 7.59
CA LYS A 98 7.77 5.33 7.55
C LYS A 98 8.36 6.53 6.82
N ARG A 99 7.74 6.94 5.73
CA ARG A 99 8.24 8.03 4.90
C ARG A 99 8.09 9.41 5.55
N TYR A 100 7.02 9.61 6.30
CA TYR A 100 6.59 10.96 6.68
C TYR A 100 6.32 11.19 8.17
N SER A 101 6.36 10.15 9.01
CA SER A 101 6.09 10.27 10.45
C SER A 101 7.35 10.15 11.32
N ASN A 102 8.49 10.70 10.87
CA ASN A 102 9.69 10.85 11.70
C ASN A 102 9.63 12.11 12.57
#